data_AF-A0A1F4PJ87-F1
#
_entry.id   AF-A0A1F4PJ87-F1
#
_cell.length_a   1.000
_cell.length_b   1.000
_cell.length_c   1.000
_cell.angle_alpha   90.00
_cell.angle_beta   90.00
_cell.angle_gamma   90.00
#
_symmetry.space_group_name_H-M   'P 1'
#
loop_
_entity.id
_entity.type
_entity.pdbx_description
1 polymer ?
#
loop_
_entity_poly.entity_id
_entity_poly.type
_entity_poly.pdbx_seq_one_letter_code
_entity_poly.pdbx_strand_id
1 'polypeptide(L)'
;MPHNLNIDKVVIWGYKLYSHTSSYVHYGFYKAFKELGFNVLWFDDSDITHNINFENSLFLTLGPDENIPLVKNSVYVLHNCFREKYANLKDSLVVNIQTLTQDCFKHNVKSLADWAFYRGNTLYLPWATDLLPDEIDEIMLDISLNWDKRKKDKDITFVGTIDGFFIVEPFLMGFVKESKNLGFSLKLINGWSQTLSVDDHIKIIRDSSIVPAIQGQWQCEKGYLPCRIFKNISYGKWGITNNYYAYKFFNEKITYDSDPKKLLVKAYDKIKTLKLEEQLDLMKFVRDNHTYFNRIEILFKFIDIVNSQ
;
A
#
# COMPACT_ATOMS: atom_id res chain seq x y z
N MET A 1 2.01 -1.03 22.48
CA MET A 1 1.74 0.40 22.69
C MET A 1 0.49 0.54 23.54
N PRO A 2 0.53 1.28 24.67
CA PRO A 2 -0.68 1.61 25.41
C PRO A 2 -1.50 2.63 24.61
N HIS A 3 -2.75 2.30 24.32
CA HIS A 3 -3.78 3.19 23.77
C HIS A 3 -4.96 3.19 24.77
N ASN A 4 -5.72 4.28 24.81
CA ASN A 4 -6.75 4.45 25.85
C ASN A 4 -8.03 3.63 25.62
N LEU A 5 -8.15 2.97 24.46
CA LEU A 5 -9.28 2.12 24.15
C LEU A 5 -9.01 0.69 24.56
N ASN A 6 -9.98 0.07 25.25
CA ASN A 6 -9.98 -1.36 25.45
C ASN A 6 -10.39 -2.05 24.14
N ILE A 7 -9.43 -2.46 23.33
CA ILE A 7 -9.66 -3.21 22.08
C ILE A 7 -9.31 -4.68 22.31
N ASP A 8 -10.34 -5.52 22.40
CA ASP A 8 -10.18 -6.96 22.64
C ASP A 8 -9.90 -7.73 21.34
N LYS A 9 -10.36 -7.20 20.19
CA LYS A 9 -10.19 -7.81 18.87
C LYS A 9 -10.18 -6.80 17.73
N VAL A 10 -9.57 -7.21 16.63
CA VAL A 10 -9.58 -6.48 15.36
C VAL A 10 -10.36 -7.29 14.34
N VAL A 11 -11.30 -6.64 13.67
CA VAL A 11 -12.12 -7.22 12.61
C VAL A 11 -11.80 -6.52 11.31
N ILE A 12 -11.09 -7.21 10.43
CA ILE A 12 -10.92 -6.78 9.04
C ILE A 12 -12.19 -7.17 8.30
N TRP A 13 -12.91 -6.22 7.73
CA TRP A 13 -14.15 -6.47 6.98
C TRP A 13 -14.00 -6.06 5.52
N GLY A 14 -14.34 -6.99 4.62
CA GLY A 14 -14.34 -6.78 3.17
C GLY A 14 -13.58 -7.88 2.42
N TYR A 15 -13.28 -7.60 1.16
CA TYR A 15 -12.73 -8.54 0.19
C TYR A 15 -11.66 -9.48 0.74
N LYS A 16 -11.89 -10.79 0.64
CA LYS A 16 -10.90 -11.81 0.99
C LYS A 16 -9.69 -11.72 0.09
N LEU A 17 -8.53 -12.12 0.61
CA LEU A 17 -7.29 -12.16 -0.16
C LEU A 17 -7.52 -12.82 -1.52
N TYR A 18 -7.00 -12.18 -2.57
CA TYR A 18 -7.10 -12.59 -3.97
C TYR A 18 -8.42 -12.30 -4.70
N SER A 19 -9.45 -11.80 -4.01
CA SER A 19 -10.75 -11.49 -4.64
C SER A 19 -10.82 -10.09 -5.26
N HIS A 20 -10.01 -9.15 -4.77
CA HIS A 20 -10.05 -7.74 -5.18
C HIS A 20 -8.72 -7.05 -4.88
N THR A 21 -8.42 -5.94 -5.54
CA THR A 21 -7.18 -5.17 -5.32
C THR A 21 -7.06 -4.63 -3.89
N SER A 22 -8.17 -4.20 -3.28
CA SER A 22 -8.23 -3.81 -1.86
C SER A 22 -7.88 -4.94 -0.89
N SER A 23 -8.07 -6.21 -1.28
CA SER A 23 -7.78 -7.35 -0.41
C SER A 23 -6.31 -7.45 -0.02
N TYR A 24 -5.40 -6.90 -0.84
CA TYR A 24 -3.97 -6.82 -0.50
C TYR A 24 -3.66 -5.76 0.55
N VAL A 25 -4.49 -4.71 0.67
CA VAL A 25 -4.40 -3.73 1.76
C VAL A 25 -4.96 -4.33 3.04
N HIS A 26 -6.11 -5.02 2.96
CA HIS A 26 -6.65 -5.79 4.08
C HIS A 26 -5.66 -6.83 4.59
N TYR A 27 -4.98 -7.56 3.70
CA TYR A 27 -3.95 -8.52 4.07
C TYR A 27 -2.79 -7.89 4.83
N GLY A 28 -2.31 -6.73 4.38
CA GLY A 28 -1.25 -5.99 5.07
C GLY A 28 -1.65 -5.61 6.50
N PHE A 29 -2.86 -5.09 6.71
CA PHE A 29 -3.40 -4.83 8.05
C PHE A 29 -3.57 -6.11 8.86
N TYR A 30 -4.17 -7.16 8.28
CA TYR A 30 -4.39 -8.45 8.94
C TYR A 30 -3.08 -9.02 9.50
N LYS A 31 -2.05 -9.07 8.65
CA LYS A 31 -0.73 -9.58 9.00
C LYS A 31 -0.07 -8.75 10.10
N ALA A 32 -0.09 -7.42 9.97
CA ALA A 32 0.52 -6.53 10.94
C ALA A 32 -0.21 -6.56 12.30
N PHE A 33 -1.54 -6.58 12.33
CA PHE A 33 -2.27 -6.72 13.60
C PHE A 33 -2.02 -8.09 14.26
N LYS A 34 -1.95 -9.18 13.47
CA LYS A 34 -1.61 -10.51 13.99
C LYS A 34 -0.23 -10.52 14.64
N GLU A 35 0.77 -9.94 13.98
CA GLU A 35 2.15 -9.88 14.51
C GLU A 35 2.25 -9.01 15.77
N LEU A 36 1.43 -7.96 15.89
CA LEU A 36 1.30 -7.17 17.12
C LEU A 36 0.57 -7.90 18.26
N GLY A 37 0.14 -9.15 18.06
CA GLY A 37 -0.51 -9.99 19.08
C GLY A 37 -2.01 -9.77 19.23
N PHE A 38 -2.67 -9.04 18.31
CA PHE A 38 -4.12 -8.87 18.37
C PHE A 38 -4.87 -10.14 17.97
N ASN A 39 -6.04 -10.36 18.57
CA ASN A 39 -7.00 -11.31 18.04
C ASN A 39 -7.66 -10.74 16.78
N VAL A 40 -7.19 -11.17 15.60
CA VAL A 40 -7.68 -10.67 14.31
C VAL A 40 -8.61 -11.67 13.64
N LEU A 41 -9.81 -11.19 13.28
CA LEU A 41 -10.80 -11.87 12.44
C LEU A 41 -10.87 -11.17 11.08
N TRP A 42 -11.17 -11.92 10.01
CA TRP A 42 -11.35 -11.36 8.67
C TRP A 42 -12.65 -11.87 8.06
N PHE A 43 -13.65 -10.99 7.93
CA PHE A 43 -14.96 -11.28 7.39
C PHE A 43 -15.25 -10.48 6.11
N ASP A 44 -16.26 -10.91 5.34
CA ASP A 44 -16.96 -10.12 4.35
C ASP A 44 -18.49 -10.27 4.53
N ASP A 45 -19.28 -9.64 3.67
CA ASP A 45 -20.74 -9.63 3.82
C ASP A 45 -21.42 -10.98 3.55
N SER A 46 -20.67 -11.99 3.07
CA SER A 46 -21.16 -13.36 2.90
C SER A 46 -20.94 -14.24 4.14
N ASP A 47 -20.11 -13.79 5.09
CA ASP A 47 -19.82 -14.55 6.30
C ASP A 47 -20.97 -14.52 7.31
N ILE A 48 -21.22 -15.66 7.95
CA ILE A 48 -22.23 -15.80 9.00
C ILE A 48 -21.61 -15.46 10.36
N THR A 49 -22.04 -14.34 10.97
CA THR A 49 -21.40 -13.79 12.18
C THR A 49 -22.29 -13.74 13.43
N HIS A 50 -23.50 -14.33 13.39
CA HIS A 50 -24.52 -14.21 14.44
C HIS A 50 -24.12 -14.67 15.85
N ASN A 51 -23.14 -15.59 15.97
CA ASN A 51 -22.67 -16.10 17.26
C ASN A 51 -21.37 -15.44 17.76
N ILE A 52 -20.92 -14.38 17.11
CA ILE A 52 -19.67 -13.70 17.45
C ILE A 52 -19.99 -12.48 18.31
N ASN A 53 -19.42 -12.41 19.51
CA ASN A 53 -19.45 -11.18 20.31
C ASN A 53 -18.48 -10.16 19.71
N PHE A 54 -18.99 -9.00 19.29
CA PHE A 54 -18.22 -7.91 18.71
C PHE A 54 -18.00 -6.72 19.66
N GLU A 55 -18.32 -6.85 20.95
CA GLU A 55 -17.96 -5.83 21.94
C GLU A 55 -16.45 -5.54 21.94
N ASN A 56 -16.10 -4.27 22.20
CA ASN A 56 -14.71 -3.79 22.28
C ASN A 56 -13.86 -4.13 21.04
N SER A 57 -14.47 -4.11 19.85
CA SER A 57 -13.77 -4.42 18.60
C SER A 57 -13.27 -3.15 17.90
N LEU A 58 -12.22 -3.28 17.11
CA LEU A 58 -11.89 -2.35 16.04
C LEU A 58 -12.28 -2.98 14.71
N PHE A 59 -13.21 -2.37 13.98
CA PHE A 59 -13.55 -2.72 12.61
C PHE A 59 -12.73 -1.90 11.64
N LEU A 60 -12.15 -2.54 10.63
CA LEU A 60 -11.44 -1.89 9.54
C LEU A 60 -11.98 -2.38 8.20
N THR A 61 -12.54 -1.47 7.39
CA THR A 61 -13.10 -1.80 6.08
C THR A 61 -12.62 -0.86 4.98
N LEU A 62 -12.45 -1.44 3.78
CA LEU A 62 -12.09 -0.76 2.53
C LEU A 62 -13.05 -1.18 1.42
N GLY A 63 -14.27 -0.64 1.47
CA GLY A 63 -15.33 -0.92 0.50
C GLY A 63 -16.55 -1.57 1.18
N PRO A 64 -16.82 -2.88 0.93
CA PRO A 64 -18.03 -3.54 1.42
C PRO A 64 -18.20 -3.38 2.93
N ASP A 65 -19.40 -2.99 3.32
CA ASP A 65 -19.70 -2.64 4.70
C ASP A 65 -21.14 -2.92 5.09
N GLU A 66 -21.91 -3.60 4.24
CA GLU A 66 -23.36 -3.80 4.36
C GLU A 66 -23.72 -4.54 5.66
N ASN A 67 -23.01 -5.62 5.97
CA ASN A 67 -23.31 -6.52 7.09
C ASN A 67 -22.42 -6.30 8.32
N ILE A 68 -21.59 -5.25 8.35
CA ILE A 68 -20.83 -4.87 9.55
C ILE A 68 -21.79 -4.61 10.73
N PRO A 69 -21.66 -5.33 11.87
CA PRO A 69 -22.46 -5.08 13.06
C PRO A 69 -22.13 -3.72 13.71
N LEU A 70 -23.17 -2.99 14.13
CA LEU A 70 -23.04 -1.70 14.81
C LEU A 70 -23.13 -1.88 16.33
N VAL A 71 -22.00 -1.73 17.01
CA VAL A 71 -21.82 -1.99 18.44
C VAL A 71 -21.28 -0.73 19.11
N LYS A 72 -21.99 -0.25 20.14
CA LYS A 72 -21.78 1.09 20.73
C LYS A 72 -20.44 1.29 21.44
N ASN A 73 -19.69 0.23 21.73
CA ASN A 73 -18.38 0.27 22.37
C ASN A 73 -17.24 -0.18 21.43
N SER A 74 -17.49 -0.22 20.12
CA SER A 74 -16.49 -0.58 19.11
C SER A 74 -16.10 0.62 18.26
N VAL A 75 -14.89 0.59 17.70
CA VAL A 75 -14.35 1.62 16.81
C VAL A 75 -14.47 1.17 15.36
N TYR A 76 -14.80 2.10 14.47
CA TYR A 76 -15.02 1.86 13.05
C TYR A 76 -14.06 2.70 12.23
N VAL A 77 -13.16 2.03 11.51
CA VAL A 77 -12.16 2.61 10.62
C VAL A 77 -12.61 2.37 9.18
N LEU A 78 -13.11 3.42 8.54
CA LEU A 78 -13.84 3.34 7.28
C LEU A 78 -13.01 3.90 6.12
N HIS A 79 -13.05 3.25 4.97
CA HIS A 79 -12.48 3.80 3.73
C HIS A 79 -13.49 3.69 2.58
N ASN A 80 -13.95 4.84 2.11
CA ASN A 80 -14.97 4.98 1.06
C ASN A 80 -16.32 4.29 1.38
N CYS A 81 -16.74 4.30 2.65
CA CYS A 81 -18.04 3.79 3.10
C CYS A 81 -19.06 4.92 3.29
N PHE A 82 -20.35 4.58 3.26
CA PHE A 82 -21.45 5.52 3.48
C PHE A 82 -21.62 5.83 4.97
N ARG A 83 -21.46 7.10 5.36
CA ARG A 83 -21.49 7.51 6.77
C ARG A 83 -22.88 7.41 7.41
N GLU A 84 -23.93 7.47 6.59
CA GLU A 84 -25.32 7.41 7.03
C GLU A 84 -25.61 6.13 7.84
N LYS A 85 -24.98 5.01 7.47
CA LYS A 85 -25.08 3.75 8.21
C LYS A 85 -24.62 3.88 9.67
N TYR A 86 -23.59 4.69 9.93
CA TYR A 86 -22.94 4.81 11.23
C TYR A 86 -23.46 5.99 12.06
N ALA A 87 -24.46 6.73 11.57
CA ALA A 87 -24.95 7.97 12.19
C ALA A 87 -25.50 7.82 13.62
N ASN A 88 -25.90 6.60 14.02
CA ASN A 88 -26.39 6.31 15.37
C ASN A 88 -25.27 5.98 16.38
N LEU A 89 -24.02 5.92 15.94
CA LEU A 89 -22.86 5.75 16.80
C LEU A 89 -22.33 7.11 17.27
N LYS A 90 -21.53 7.10 18.35
CA LYS A 90 -20.81 8.31 18.76
C LYS A 90 -19.79 8.66 17.68
N ASP A 91 -19.72 9.92 17.29
CA ASP A 91 -18.76 10.39 16.27
C ASP A 91 -17.32 10.01 16.60
N SER A 92 -16.93 10.01 17.88
CA SER A 92 -15.58 9.64 18.32
C SER A 92 -15.20 8.19 18.03
N LEU A 93 -16.18 7.32 17.80
CA LEU A 93 -15.97 5.90 17.47
C LEU A 93 -15.90 5.66 15.96
N VAL A 94 -16.14 6.67 15.12
CA VAL A 94 -16.21 6.52 13.66
C VAL A 94 -15.16 7.41 13.01
N VAL A 95 -14.09 6.76 12.55
CA VAL A 95 -12.97 7.41 11.85
C VAL A 95 -12.91 6.96 10.41
N ASN A 96 -12.53 7.88 9.52
CA ASN A 96 -12.26 7.57 8.12
C ASN A 96 -10.76 7.52 7.89
N ILE A 97 -10.32 6.61 7.04
CA ILE A 97 -9.00 6.66 6.39
C ILE A 97 -9.18 6.96 4.91
N GLN A 98 -8.33 7.81 4.38
CA GLN A 98 -8.30 8.19 2.97
C GLN A 98 -6.86 8.16 2.47
N THR A 99 -6.72 7.92 1.17
CA THR A 99 -5.41 7.91 0.54
C THR A 99 -4.86 9.33 0.48
N LEU A 100 -3.57 9.47 0.78
CA LEU A 100 -2.90 10.75 0.66
C LEU A 100 -2.86 11.17 -0.82
N THR A 101 -3.41 12.35 -1.10
CA THR A 101 -3.38 13.02 -2.39
C THR A 101 -3.21 14.51 -2.17
N GLN A 102 -2.75 15.25 -3.18
CA GLN A 102 -2.60 16.71 -3.10
C GLN A 102 -3.92 17.44 -2.82
N ASP A 103 -5.06 16.81 -3.12
CA ASP A 103 -6.37 17.38 -2.82
C ASP A 103 -6.61 17.53 -1.31
N CYS A 104 -5.98 16.71 -0.45
CA CYS A 104 -6.16 16.84 1.00
C CYS A 104 -5.67 18.20 1.52
N PHE A 105 -4.63 18.77 0.92
CA PHE A 105 -4.05 20.06 1.33
C PHE A 105 -4.90 21.27 0.94
N LYS A 106 -5.94 21.07 0.09
CA LYS A 106 -6.97 22.09 -0.16
C LYS A 106 -7.89 22.27 1.03
N HIS A 107 -7.87 21.31 1.95
CA HIS A 107 -8.57 21.36 3.21
C HIS A 107 -7.54 21.67 4.30
N ASN A 108 -7.91 22.49 5.28
CA ASN A 108 -7.03 22.89 6.40
C ASN A 108 -6.67 21.67 7.29
N VAL A 109 -5.79 20.81 6.81
CA VAL A 109 -5.36 19.56 7.44
C VAL A 109 -4.27 19.84 8.47
N LYS A 110 -4.24 19.04 9.51
CA LYS A 110 -3.19 19.04 10.55
C LYS A 110 -2.23 17.89 10.30
N SER A 111 -0.95 18.11 10.56
CA SER A 111 0.06 17.04 10.51
C SER A 111 -0.07 16.14 11.74
N LEU A 112 0.02 14.82 11.55
CA LEU A 112 0.08 13.82 12.62
C LEU A 112 1.45 13.13 12.68
N ALA A 113 2.01 12.83 11.51
CA ALA A 113 3.34 12.27 11.32
C ALA A 113 3.82 12.58 9.90
N ASP A 114 5.04 12.17 9.56
CA ASP A 114 5.55 12.30 8.20
C ASP A 114 4.61 11.62 7.21
N TRP A 115 4.09 12.42 6.27
CA TRP A 115 3.12 11.99 5.25
C TRP A 115 1.79 11.44 5.81
N ALA A 116 1.44 11.78 7.05
CA ALA A 116 0.14 11.48 7.65
C ALA A 116 -0.51 12.75 8.16
N PHE A 117 -1.69 13.06 7.63
CA PHE A 117 -2.42 14.29 7.92
C PHE A 117 -3.84 13.97 8.31
N TYR A 118 -4.53 14.86 9.02
CA TYR A 118 -5.92 14.64 9.38
C TYR A 118 -6.75 15.92 9.38
N ARG A 119 -8.06 15.76 9.23
CA ARG A 119 -9.06 16.82 9.39
C ARG A 119 -10.35 16.22 9.95
N GLY A 120 -10.80 16.74 11.08
CA GLY A 120 -11.91 16.14 11.82
C GLY A 120 -11.62 14.66 12.06
N ASN A 121 -12.58 13.80 11.70
CA ASN A 121 -12.47 12.35 11.85
C ASN A 121 -11.92 11.65 10.61
N THR A 122 -11.21 12.35 9.72
CA THR A 122 -10.56 11.74 8.54
C THR A 122 -9.05 11.81 8.63
N LEU A 123 -8.39 10.67 8.54
CA LEU A 123 -6.94 10.51 8.42
C LEU A 123 -6.55 10.26 6.96
N TYR A 124 -5.56 10.99 6.47
CA TYR A 124 -4.99 10.89 5.14
C TYR A 124 -3.57 10.32 5.24
N LEU A 125 -3.33 9.17 4.60
CA LEU A 125 -2.02 8.50 4.61
C LEU A 125 -1.78 7.75 3.29
N PRO A 126 -0.52 7.54 2.88
CA PRO A 126 -0.21 6.61 1.81
C PRO A 126 -0.44 5.16 2.26
N TRP A 127 -0.67 4.26 1.31
CA TRP A 127 -0.57 2.83 1.57
C TRP A 127 0.86 2.40 1.95
N ALA A 128 1.05 1.12 2.23
CA ALA A 128 2.31 0.58 2.72
C ALA A 128 2.68 -0.70 1.96
N THR A 129 3.88 -1.23 2.23
CA THR A 129 4.23 -2.60 1.88
C THR A 129 3.53 -3.60 2.80
N ASP A 130 3.19 -4.76 2.27
CA ASP A 130 2.61 -5.91 2.98
C ASP A 130 3.64 -6.79 3.69
N LEU A 131 4.94 -6.51 3.54
CA LEU A 131 5.96 -7.14 4.35
C LEU A 131 6.06 -6.48 5.74
N LEU A 132 6.35 -7.33 6.73
CA LEU A 132 6.78 -6.95 8.05
C LEU A 132 8.26 -6.50 8.02
N PRO A 133 8.72 -5.70 8.99
CA PRO A 133 10.11 -5.24 9.03
C PRO A 133 11.14 -6.37 8.94
N ASP A 134 10.95 -7.45 9.71
CA ASP A 134 11.89 -8.56 9.77
C ASP A 134 11.97 -9.32 8.43
N GLU A 135 10.87 -9.42 7.69
CA GLU A 135 10.87 -10.00 6.34
C GLU A 135 11.64 -9.13 5.35
N ILE A 136 11.59 -7.81 5.51
CA ILE A 136 12.41 -6.89 4.71
C ILE A 136 13.89 -7.06 5.08
N ASP A 137 14.20 -7.27 6.36
CA ASP A 137 15.57 -7.53 6.84
C ASP A 137 16.12 -8.84 6.25
N GLU A 138 15.33 -9.91 6.22
CA GLU A 138 15.70 -11.17 5.57
C GLU A 138 16.00 -10.98 4.08
N ILE A 139 15.17 -10.20 3.39
CA ILE A 139 15.38 -9.87 1.98
C ILE A 139 16.65 -9.03 1.79
N MET A 140 16.90 -8.04 2.64
CA MET A 140 18.11 -7.22 2.59
C MET A 140 19.37 -8.06 2.82
N LEU A 141 19.31 -9.03 3.73
CA LEU A 141 20.40 -9.97 3.98
C LEU A 141 20.70 -10.80 2.74
N ASP A 142 19.67 -11.41 2.13
CA ASP A 142 19.83 -12.18 0.89
C ASP A 142 20.43 -11.33 -0.25
N ILE A 143 19.94 -10.09 -0.43
CA ILE A 143 20.46 -9.16 -1.44
C ILE A 143 21.93 -8.83 -1.17
N SER A 144 22.30 -8.64 0.10
CA SER A 144 23.68 -8.33 0.47
C SER A 144 24.62 -9.50 0.17
N LEU A 145 24.19 -10.74 0.42
CA LEU A 145 24.97 -11.95 0.16
C LEU A 145 25.06 -12.30 -1.33
N ASN A 146 24.06 -11.91 -2.13
CA ASN A 146 23.94 -12.27 -3.53
C ASN A 146 24.00 -11.07 -4.50
N TRP A 147 24.52 -9.92 -4.05
CA TRP A 147 24.50 -8.67 -4.82
C TRP A 147 25.09 -8.81 -6.22
N ASP A 148 26.28 -9.41 -6.32
CA ASP A 148 27.01 -9.57 -7.58
C ASP A 148 26.37 -10.58 -8.53
N LYS A 149 25.48 -11.45 -8.01
CA LYS A 149 24.75 -12.46 -8.78
C LYS A 149 23.39 -11.97 -9.28
N ARG A 150 22.99 -10.75 -8.91
CA ARG A 150 21.68 -10.23 -9.29
C ARG A 150 21.55 -10.06 -10.79
N LYS A 151 20.38 -10.46 -11.29
CA LYS A 151 19.96 -10.28 -12.68
C LYS A 151 19.99 -8.79 -13.06
N LYS A 152 20.63 -8.51 -14.19
CA LYS A 152 20.66 -7.20 -14.87
C LYS A 152 20.21 -7.36 -16.33
N ASP A 153 19.39 -8.37 -16.58
CA ASP A 153 18.93 -8.73 -17.91
C ASP A 153 17.89 -7.74 -18.41
N LYS A 154 17.57 -7.85 -19.70
CA LYS A 154 16.49 -7.11 -20.31
C LYS A 154 15.13 -7.79 -20.06
N ASP A 155 14.70 -7.79 -18.81
CA ASP A 155 13.38 -8.28 -18.43
C ASP A 155 12.63 -7.31 -17.51
N ILE A 156 11.33 -7.18 -17.79
CA ILE A 156 10.41 -6.27 -17.12
C ILE A 156 9.21 -7.05 -16.63
N THR A 157 8.83 -6.83 -15.37
CA THR A 157 7.56 -7.30 -14.83
C THR A 157 6.75 -6.12 -14.31
N PHE A 158 5.49 -6.04 -14.72
CA PHE A 158 4.51 -5.12 -14.15
C PHE A 158 3.35 -5.93 -13.56
N VAL A 159 3.05 -5.70 -12.28
CA VAL A 159 1.91 -6.28 -11.58
C VAL A 159 0.99 -5.16 -11.12
N GLY A 160 -0.26 -5.18 -11.55
CA GLY A 160 -1.24 -4.18 -11.13
C GLY A 160 -2.44 -4.11 -12.05
N THR A 161 -3.40 -3.29 -11.67
CA THR A 161 -4.55 -2.95 -12.50
C THR A 161 -4.09 -2.23 -13.77
N ILE A 162 -4.46 -2.78 -14.93
CA ILE A 162 -4.12 -2.22 -16.26
C ILE A 162 -5.28 -1.39 -16.81
N ASP A 163 -6.51 -1.84 -16.58
CA ASP A 163 -7.79 -1.34 -17.09
C ASP A 163 -8.69 -0.78 -15.96
N GLY A 164 -9.76 -0.05 -16.31
CA GLY A 164 -10.72 0.52 -15.36
C GLY A 164 -10.45 1.98 -14.97
N PHE A 165 -11.10 2.50 -13.92
CA PHE A 165 -11.13 3.96 -13.61
C PHE A 165 -9.76 4.65 -13.45
N PHE A 166 -8.70 3.89 -13.13
CA PHE A 166 -7.32 4.37 -12.99
C PHE A 166 -6.43 3.97 -14.18
N ILE A 167 -6.96 4.07 -15.40
CA ILE A 167 -6.29 3.65 -16.65
C ILE A 167 -4.81 4.05 -16.67
N VAL A 168 -3.93 3.05 -16.54
CA VAL A 168 -2.47 3.21 -16.76
C VAL A 168 -2.12 3.04 -18.24
N GLU A 169 -3.07 2.55 -19.04
CA GLU A 169 -2.88 2.04 -20.39
C GLU A 169 -2.11 2.98 -21.33
N PRO A 170 -2.41 4.29 -21.48
CA PRO A 170 -1.66 5.14 -22.41
C PRO A 170 -0.16 5.19 -22.11
N PHE A 171 0.19 5.36 -20.83
CA PHE A 171 1.59 5.39 -20.40
C PHE A 171 2.22 3.99 -20.51
N LEU A 172 1.51 2.98 -20.02
CA LEU A 172 1.98 1.60 -20.04
C LEU A 172 2.21 1.11 -21.47
N MET A 173 1.36 1.46 -22.44
CA MET A 173 1.54 1.11 -23.84
C MET A 173 2.74 1.80 -24.47
N GLY A 174 3.00 3.07 -24.12
CA GLY A 174 4.25 3.73 -24.50
C GLY A 174 5.48 3.00 -23.94
N PHE A 175 5.39 2.56 -22.69
CA PHE A 175 6.45 1.83 -22.01
C PHE A 175 6.67 0.43 -22.63
N VAL A 176 5.58 -0.28 -22.94
CA VAL A 176 5.58 -1.58 -23.64
C VAL A 176 6.22 -1.45 -25.02
N LYS A 177 5.83 -0.42 -25.78
CA LYS A 177 6.39 -0.18 -27.13
C LYS A 177 7.89 0.02 -27.06
N GLU A 178 8.37 0.85 -26.14
CA GLU A 178 9.81 1.08 -25.98
C GLU A 178 10.55 -0.16 -25.48
N SER A 179 9.92 -0.93 -24.57
CA SER A 179 10.46 -2.20 -24.08
C SER A 179 10.75 -3.15 -25.24
N LYS A 180 9.79 -3.30 -26.17
CA LYS A 180 9.96 -4.13 -27.37
C LYS A 180 11.07 -3.59 -28.28
N ASN A 181 11.11 -2.27 -28.52
CA ASN A 181 12.14 -1.64 -29.36
C ASN A 181 13.56 -1.89 -28.84
N LEU A 182 13.74 -1.89 -27.52
CA LEU A 182 15.04 -2.08 -26.87
C LEU A 182 15.38 -3.55 -26.59
N GLY A 183 14.51 -4.48 -26.99
CA GLY A 183 14.70 -5.92 -26.84
C GLY A 183 14.50 -6.45 -25.42
N PHE A 184 13.60 -5.84 -24.65
CA PHE A 184 13.19 -6.35 -23.34
C PHE A 184 12.10 -7.42 -23.48
N SER A 185 12.23 -8.49 -22.70
CA SER A 185 11.11 -9.36 -22.39
C SER A 185 10.18 -8.66 -21.38
N LEU A 186 8.87 -8.82 -21.57
CA LEU A 186 7.86 -8.11 -20.77
C LEU A 186 6.80 -9.08 -20.26
N LYS A 187 6.56 -9.05 -18.95
CA LYS A 187 5.46 -9.75 -18.29
C LYS A 187 4.50 -8.74 -17.66
N LEU A 188 3.28 -8.69 -18.19
CA LEU A 188 2.20 -7.87 -17.66
C LEU A 188 1.21 -8.77 -16.93
N ILE A 189 0.92 -8.47 -15.67
CA ILE A 189 0.01 -9.23 -14.83
C ILE A 189 -1.10 -8.30 -14.36
N ASN A 190 -2.30 -8.50 -14.89
CA ASN A 190 -3.46 -7.68 -14.54
C ASN A 190 -4.08 -8.19 -13.24
N GLY A 191 -4.16 -7.31 -12.24
CA GLY A 191 -4.68 -7.65 -10.91
C GLY A 191 -6.15 -8.06 -10.86
N TRP A 192 -6.91 -7.86 -11.95
CA TRP A 192 -8.33 -8.27 -12.04
C TRP A 192 -8.53 -9.65 -12.66
N SER A 193 -7.68 -10.05 -13.60
CA SER A 193 -7.86 -11.28 -14.38
C SER A 193 -6.84 -12.37 -14.06
N GLN A 194 -5.78 -12.03 -13.31
CA GLN A 194 -4.73 -12.96 -12.92
C GLN A 194 -4.49 -12.87 -11.42
N THR A 195 -4.93 -13.91 -10.72
CA THR A 195 -4.66 -14.08 -9.30
C THR A 195 -3.24 -14.62 -9.10
N LEU A 196 -2.42 -13.90 -8.33
CA LEU A 196 -1.13 -14.39 -7.85
C LEU A 196 -1.20 -14.57 -6.34
N SER A 197 -0.60 -15.67 -5.84
CA SER A 197 -0.33 -15.78 -4.42
C SER A 197 0.62 -14.66 -3.96
N VAL A 198 0.60 -14.32 -2.67
CA VAL A 198 1.54 -13.35 -2.11
C VAL A 198 2.99 -13.78 -2.38
N ASP A 199 3.30 -15.06 -2.18
CA ASP A 199 4.65 -15.62 -2.39
C ASP A 199 5.06 -15.58 -3.87
N ASP A 200 4.16 -15.93 -4.78
CA ASP A 200 4.43 -15.83 -6.22
C ASP A 200 4.65 -14.39 -6.65
N HIS A 201 3.90 -13.44 -6.07
CA HIS A 201 4.06 -12.02 -6.34
C HIS A 201 5.40 -11.49 -5.81
N ILE A 202 5.84 -11.90 -4.63
CA ILE A 202 7.16 -11.54 -4.11
C ILE A 202 8.24 -12.14 -5.03
N LYS A 203 8.15 -13.43 -5.32
CA LYS A 203 9.12 -14.18 -6.14
C LYS A 203 9.27 -13.58 -7.54
N ILE A 204 8.17 -13.35 -8.24
CA ILE A 204 8.22 -12.84 -9.62
C ILE A 204 8.83 -11.44 -9.69
N ILE A 205 8.51 -10.58 -8.72
CA ILE A 205 9.10 -9.25 -8.63
C ILE A 205 10.60 -9.41 -8.36
N ARG A 206 11.00 -10.25 -7.40
CA ARG A 206 12.41 -10.55 -7.07
C ARG A 206 13.21 -11.12 -8.24
N ASP A 207 12.59 -11.90 -9.11
CA ASP A 207 13.25 -12.53 -10.26
C ASP A 207 13.43 -11.59 -11.46
N SER A 208 12.77 -10.43 -11.44
CA SER A 208 12.75 -9.47 -12.56
C SER A 208 13.79 -8.36 -12.43
N SER A 209 14.39 -7.88 -13.53
CA SER A 209 15.35 -6.77 -13.45
C SER A 209 14.68 -5.42 -13.25
N ILE A 210 13.64 -5.11 -14.03
CA ILE A 210 12.89 -3.85 -13.99
C ILE A 210 11.45 -4.10 -13.53
N VAL A 211 11.02 -3.39 -12.48
CA VAL A 211 9.64 -3.48 -11.96
C VAL A 211 9.06 -2.09 -11.70
N PRO A 212 8.44 -1.46 -12.71
CA PRO A 212 8.04 -0.07 -12.59
C PRO A 212 6.72 0.06 -11.84
N ALA A 213 6.62 1.04 -10.95
CA ALA A 213 5.37 1.49 -10.38
C ALA A 213 4.78 2.58 -11.28
N ILE A 214 4.12 2.18 -12.36
CA ILE A 214 3.44 3.09 -13.31
C ILE A 214 2.03 3.40 -12.82
N GLN A 215 1.63 4.67 -12.81
CA GLN A 215 0.32 5.16 -12.43
C GLN A 215 -0.43 5.80 -13.60
N GLY A 216 -1.75 5.82 -13.51
CA GLY A 216 -2.62 6.50 -14.47
C GLY A 216 -2.53 8.03 -14.33
N GLN A 217 -3.08 8.75 -15.32
CA GLN A 217 -3.00 10.21 -15.37
C GLN A 217 -3.52 10.88 -14.08
N TRP A 218 -4.74 10.54 -13.66
CA TRP A 218 -5.33 11.09 -12.44
C TRP A 218 -4.45 10.83 -11.20
N GLN A 219 -3.90 9.63 -11.07
CA GLN A 219 -3.05 9.27 -9.93
C GLN A 219 -1.76 10.11 -9.91
N CYS A 220 -1.18 10.38 -11.08
CA CYS A 220 -0.02 11.26 -11.21
C CYS A 220 -0.37 12.72 -10.88
N GLU A 221 -1.47 13.24 -11.42
CA GLU A 221 -1.93 14.62 -11.18
C GLU A 221 -2.27 14.88 -9.71
N LYS A 222 -2.93 13.91 -9.06
CA LYS A 222 -3.32 13.99 -7.64
C LYS A 222 -2.20 13.62 -6.68
N GLY A 223 -1.04 13.16 -7.18
CA GLY A 223 0.05 12.70 -6.33
C GLY A 223 -0.30 11.51 -5.45
N TYR A 224 -1.16 10.63 -5.95
CA TYR A 224 -1.52 9.38 -5.25
C TYR A 224 -0.31 8.45 -5.17
N LEU A 225 -0.02 7.95 -3.98
CA LEU A 225 1.08 7.02 -3.71
C LEU A 225 0.55 5.57 -3.59
N PRO A 226 0.66 4.73 -4.63
CA PRO A 226 0.16 3.36 -4.57
C PRO A 226 1.06 2.46 -3.74
N CYS A 227 0.49 1.40 -3.14
CA CYS A 227 1.25 0.37 -2.43
C CYS A 227 2.38 -0.25 -3.28
N ARG A 228 2.21 -0.34 -4.61
CA ARG A 228 3.17 -0.95 -5.54
C ARG A 228 4.60 -0.40 -5.43
N ILE A 229 4.79 0.92 -5.25
CA ILE A 229 6.17 1.45 -5.15
C ILE A 229 6.85 0.95 -3.88
N PHE A 230 6.12 0.91 -2.76
CA PHE A 230 6.62 0.38 -1.48
C PHE A 230 6.90 -1.11 -1.57
N LYS A 231 5.98 -1.89 -2.16
CA LYS A 231 6.14 -3.33 -2.37
C LYS A 231 7.39 -3.63 -3.21
N ASN A 232 7.50 -3.05 -4.40
CA ASN A 232 8.65 -3.26 -5.27
C ASN A 232 9.98 -2.98 -4.56
N ILE A 233 10.06 -1.86 -3.83
CA ILE A 233 11.24 -1.50 -3.05
C ILE A 233 11.52 -2.53 -1.96
N SER A 234 10.53 -2.85 -1.12
CA SER A 234 10.68 -3.81 -0.02
C SER A 234 11.03 -5.23 -0.50
N TYR A 235 10.63 -5.58 -1.73
CA TYR A 235 10.97 -6.86 -2.36
C TYR A 235 12.39 -6.86 -2.95
N GLY A 236 13.17 -5.80 -2.76
CA GLY A 236 14.56 -5.72 -3.20
C GLY A 236 14.79 -5.05 -4.53
N LYS A 237 13.80 -4.34 -5.08
CA LYS A 237 13.93 -3.69 -6.38
C LYS A 237 14.11 -2.19 -6.28
N TRP A 238 14.70 -1.63 -7.33
CA TRP A 238 14.90 -0.20 -7.41
C TRP A 238 13.57 0.51 -7.64
N GLY A 239 13.37 1.65 -6.97
CA GLY A 239 12.18 2.46 -7.17
C GLY A 239 12.16 3.08 -8.57
N ILE A 240 11.09 2.83 -9.32
CA ILE A 240 10.89 3.36 -10.69
C ILE A 240 9.44 3.82 -10.80
N THR A 241 9.19 5.07 -11.19
CA THR A 241 7.84 5.63 -11.23
C THR A 241 7.67 6.71 -12.31
N ASN A 242 6.45 6.88 -12.80
CA ASN A 242 6.06 8.03 -13.62
C ASN A 242 5.33 9.13 -12.83
N ASN A 243 5.23 8.99 -11.50
CA ASN A 243 4.59 9.95 -10.63
C ASN A 243 5.63 10.85 -9.94
N TYR A 244 5.57 12.15 -10.25
CA TYR A 244 6.47 13.16 -9.71
C TYR A 244 6.40 13.27 -8.18
N TYR A 245 5.21 13.11 -7.60
CA TYR A 245 5.03 13.18 -6.16
C TYR A 245 5.63 11.97 -5.45
N ALA A 246 5.60 10.78 -6.07
CA ALA A 246 6.34 9.63 -5.57
C ALA A 246 7.86 9.89 -5.61
N TYR A 247 8.38 10.47 -6.70
CA TYR A 247 9.79 10.86 -6.78
C TYR A 247 10.21 11.82 -5.66
N LYS A 248 9.39 12.84 -5.38
CA LYS A 248 9.64 13.79 -4.28
C LYS A 248 9.49 13.15 -2.90
N PHE A 249 8.53 12.25 -2.73
CA PHE A 249 8.32 11.51 -1.49
C PHE A 249 9.57 10.71 -1.09
N PHE A 250 10.23 10.07 -2.06
CA PHE A 250 11.49 9.35 -1.83
C PHE A 250 12.72 10.26 -1.91
N ASN A 251 12.57 11.57 -1.69
CA ASN A 251 13.66 12.55 -1.72
C ASN A 251 14.53 12.46 -2.97
N GLU A 252 13.90 12.21 -4.13
CA GLU A 252 14.58 12.10 -5.41
C GLU A 252 15.54 10.89 -5.53
N LYS A 253 15.47 9.94 -4.59
CA LYS A 253 16.31 8.73 -4.54
C LYS A 253 15.75 7.54 -5.34
N ILE A 254 14.85 7.79 -6.27
CA ILE A 254 14.27 6.77 -7.16
C ILE A 254 14.27 7.25 -8.61
N THR A 255 14.12 6.36 -9.58
CA THR A 255 14.07 6.76 -10.98
C THR A 255 12.69 7.32 -11.35
N TYR A 256 12.69 8.50 -11.97
CA TYR A 256 11.49 9.17 -12.45
C TYR A 256 11.63 9.74 -13.86
N ASP A 257 10.55 9.61 -14.62
CA ASP A 257 10.26 10.38 -15.83
C ASP A 257 8.76 10.30 -16.15
N SER A 258 8.17 11.40 -16.63
CA SER A 258 6.79 11.44 -17.12
C SER A 258 6.66 11.02 -18.59
N ASP A 259 7.77 10.78 -19.28
CA ASP A 259 7.81 10.12 -20.59
C ASP A 259 8.16 8.63 -20.42
N PRO A 260 7.32 7.71 -20.95
CA PRO A 260 7.53 6.28 -20.75
C PRO A 260 8.83 5.75 -21.36
N LYS A 261 9.32 6.36 -22.45
CA LYS A 261 10.55 5.92 -23.11
C LYS A 261 11.76 6.34 -22.29
N LYS A 262 11.80 7.61 -21.89
CA LYS A 262 12.87 8.14 -21.02
C LYS A 262 12.90 7.41 -19.69
N LEU A 263 11.73 7.07 -19.12
CA LEU A 263 11.64 6.31 -17.88
C LEU A 263 12.36 4.96 -18.00
N LEU A 264 12.08 4.20 -19.06
CA LEU A 264 12.71 2.90 -19.29
C LEU A 264 14.22 3.01 -19.45
N VAL A 265 14.69 3.95 -20.28
CA VAL A 265 16.14 4.16 -20.50
C VAL A 265 16.84 4.52 -19.20
N LYS A 266 16.31 5.52 -18.46
CA LYS A 266 16.86 5.93 -17.15
C LYS A 266 16.86 4.79 -16.14
N ALA A 267 15.80 3.99 -16.09
CA ALA A 267 15.69 2.86 -15.19
C ALA A 267 16.76 1.81 -15.49
N TYR A 268 16.93 1.46 -16.76
CA TYR A 268 17.93 0.50 -17.18
C TYR A 268 19.37 0.99 -16.94
N ASP A 269 19.65 2.26 -17.22
CA ASP A 269 20.96 2.86 -16.95
C ASP A 269 21.28 2.91 -15.45
N LYS A 270 20.28 3.23 -14.62
CA LYS A 270 20.43 3.19 -13.17
C LYS A 270 20.68 1.77 -12.67
N ILE A 271 19.95 0.76 -13.11
CA ILE A 271 20.15 -0.63 -12.65
C ILE A 271 21.56 -1.16 -12.95
N LYS A 272 22.14 -0.78 -14.10
CA LYS A 272 23.52 -1.17 -14.44
C LYS A 272 24.56 -0.60 -13.47
N THR A 273 24.32 0.61 -12.98
CA THR A 273 25.25 1.41 -12.15
C THR A 273 24.86 1.46 -10.67
N LEU A 274 23.72 0.88 -10.30
CA LEU A 274 23.18 0.88 -8.96
C LEU A 274 24.18 0.24 -7.99
N LYS A 275 24.39 0.89 -6.84
CA LYS A 275 25.21 0.36 -5.76
C LYS A 275 24.34 -0.34 -4.72
N LEU A 276 24.92 -1.32 -4.04
CA LEU A 276 24.24 -2.07 -2.97
C LEU A 276 23.69 -1.13 -1.89
N GLU A 277 24.52 -0.19 -1.43
CA GLU A 277 24.17 0.79 -0.40
C GLU A 277 22.92 1.62 -0.79
N GLU A 278 22.85 2.08 -2.04
CA GLU A 278 21.69 2.83 -2.53
C GLU A 278 20.40 1.99 -2.48
N GLN A 279 20.48 0.71 -2.84
CA GLN A 279 19.33 -0.20 -2.77
C GLN A 279 18.93 -0.46 -1.32
N LEU A 280 19.89 -0.74 -0.44
CA LEU A 280 19.63 -1.05 0.97
C LEU A 280 19.07 0.17 1.71
N ASP A 281 19.55 1.37 1.45
CA ASP A 281 19.05 2.58 2.09
C ASP A 281 17.60 2.89 1.70
N LEU A 282 17.25 2.65 0.44
CA LEU A 282 15.87 2.79 -0.02
C LEU A 282 14.96 1.74 0.64
N MET A 283 15.44 0.52 0.84
CA MET A 283 14.72 -0.55 1.54
C MET A 283 14.53 -0.25 3.02
N LYS A 284 15.58 0.20 3.73
CA LYS A 284 15.49 0.64 5.13
C LYS A 284 14.46 1.76 5.29
N PHE A 285 14.46 2.73 4.37
CA PHE A 285 13.46 3.79 4.39
C PHE A 285 12.02 3.24 4.34
N VAL A 286 11.74 2.25 3.49
CA VAL A 286 10.42 1.59 3.45
C VAL A 286 10.15 0.75 4.69
N ARG A 287 11.13 -0.02 5.17
CA ARG A 287 11.04 -0.85 6.38
C ARG A 287 10.67 -0.02 7.61
N ASP A 288 11.35 1.12 7.78
CA ASP A 288 11.26 1.93 8.99
C ASP A 288 10.00 2.80 9.00
N ASN A 289 9.49 3.20 7.82
CA ASN A 289 8.45 4.23 7.74
C ASN A 289 7.17 3.80 7.00
N HIS A 290 7.20 2.74 6.19
CA HIS A 290 6.14 2.43 5.22
C HIS A 290 5.71 0.97 5.20
N THR A 291 5.63 0.36 6.38
CA THR A 291 4.94 -0.92 6.63
C THR A 291 3.54 -0.69 7.24
N TYR A 292 2.70 -1.73 7.29
CA TYR A 292 1.41 -1.64 7.98
C TYR A 292 1.55 -1.52 9.50
N PHE A 293 2.69 -1.84 10.12
CA PHE A 293 2.95 -1.48 11.52
C PHE A 293 2.93 0.03 11.72
N ASN A 294 3.64 0.77 10.86
CA ASN A 294 3.64 2.23 10.93
C ASN A 294 2.21 2.77 10.73
N ARG A 295 1.41 2.15 9.84
CA ARG A 295 0.02 2.58 9.60
C ARG A 295 -0.87 2.33 10.80
N ILE A 296 -0.70 1.20 11.49
CA ILE A 296 -1.45 0.87 12.71
C ILE A 296 -1.08 1.82 13.85
N GLU A 297 0.20 2.14 14.03
CA GLU A 297 0.65 3.11 15.03
C GLU A 297 0.02 4.49 14.80
N ILE A 298 0.09 4.99 13.56
CA ILE A 298 -0.50 6.29 13.20
C ILE A 298 -2.03 6.26 13.39
N LEU A 299 -2.68 5.15 13.02
CA LEU A 299 -4.11 4.96 13.20
C LEU A 299 -4.51 5.04 14.68
N PHE A 300 -3.79 4.35 15.58
CA PHE A 300 -4.10 4.42 17.01
C PHE A 300 -3.88 5.82 17.58
N LYS A 301 -2.77 6.49 17.22
CA LYS A 301 -2.55 7.90 17.60
C LYS A 301 -3.69 8.79 17.14
N PHE A 302 -4.18 8.58 15.92
CA PHE A 302 -5.31 9.34 15.39
C PHE A 302 -6.61 9.07 16.15
N ILE A 303 -6.90 7.81 16.46
CA ILE A 303 -8.09 7.43 17.23
C ILE A 303 -8.06 8.07 18.62
N ASP A 304 -6.90 8.09 19.30
CA ASP A 304 -6.76 8.75 20.60
C ASP A 304 -7.04 10.26 20.51
N ILE A 305 -6.60 10.93 19.43
CA ILE A 305 -6.89 12.35 19.16
C ILE A 305 -8.38 12.59 18.94
N VAL A 306 -9.07 11.70 18.22
CA VAL A 306 -10.51 11.81 17.97
C VAL A 306 -11.33 11.56 19.24
N ASN A 307 -10.90 10.63 20.09
CA ASN A 307 -11.57 10.34 21.37
C ASN A 307 -11.36 11.42 22.44
N SER A 308 -10.34 12.27 22.29
CA SER A 308 -10.02 13.34 23.24
C SER A 308 -10.70 14.68 22.91
N GLN A 309 -11.43 14.76 21.79
CA GLN A 309 -12.20 15.93 21.35
C GLN A 309 -13.64 15.86 21.86
#